data_AF-A0A1B8DMP9-F1
#
_entry.id   AF-A0A1B8DMP9-F1
#
_cell.length_a   1.000
_cell.length_b   1.000
_cell.length_c   1.000
_cell.angle_alpha   90.00
_cell.angle_beta   90.00
_cell.angle_gamma   90.00
#
_symmetry.space_group_name_H-M   'P 1'
#
loop_
_entity.id
_entity.type
_entity.pdbx_description
1 polymer ?
#
loop_
_entity_poly.entity_id
_entity_poly.type
_entity_poly.pdbx_seq_one_letter_code
_entity_poly.pdbx_strand_id
1 'polypeptide(L)'
;MAQTADKLIQAEVQWWNRSSMYVRCPSCEEIHRHGFSGDYTARHRRLSHCANFRDYEIRFPFSEGDTGYEIDKQRALFVAGGADPTEYFLEGNQRDLRKLAALISKIIDVVKGCGGNAIVKYDILGDKLVIWKVDRKKMLPNDLYSIWDDRAGSEASSIMM
;
A
#
# COMPACT_ATOMS: atom_id res chain seq x y z
N MET A 1 50.58 5.03 -6.35
CA MET A 1 49.37 4.22 -6.10
C MET A 1 48.44 5.03 -5.21
N ALA A 2 47.62 5.91 -5.80
CA ALA A 2 46.61 6.63 -5.03
C ALA A 2 45.45 5.66 -4.78
N GLN A 3 45.24 5.28 -3.52
CA GLN A 3 44.02 4.58 -3.11
C GLN A 3 42.88 5.58 -3.29
N THR A 4 42.11 5.42 -4.37
CA THR A 4 40.79 6.04 -4.48
C THR A 4 39.95 5.48 -3.36
N ALA A 5 39.77 6.26 -2.29
CA ALA A 5 38.83 5.95 -1.24
C ALA A 5 37.48 5.68 -1.91
N ASP A 6 36.99 4.45 -1.78
CA ASP A 6 35.71 4.03 -2.31
C ASP A 6 34.64 4.89 -1.62
N LYS A 7 34.15 5.90 -2.34
CA LYS A 7 33.21 6.88 -1.81
C LYS A 7 31.89 6.14 -1.67
N LEU A 8 31.57 5.72 -0.44
CA LEU A 8 30.30 5.08 -0.11
C LEU A 8 29.15 5.88 -0.71
N ILE A 9 28.35 5.22 -1.55
CA ILE A 9 27.16 5.81 -2.14
C ILE A 9 26.18 6.13 -1.01
N GLN A 10 25.59 7.31 -1.05
CA GLN A 10 24.65 7.77 -0.03
C GLN A 10 23.26 7.88 -0.64
N ALA A 11 22.25 7.60 0.18
CA ALA A 11 20.86 7.72 -0.19
C ALA A 11 20.14 8.57 0.87
N GLU A 12 19.54 9.67 0.44
CA GLU A 12 18.79 10.54 1.33
C GLU A 12 17.39 9.98 1.61
N VAL A 13 17.02 9.96 2.88
CA VAL A 13 15.65 9.67 3.31
C VAL A 13 14.74 10.79 2.82
N GLN A 14 13.67 10.43 2.10
CA GLN A 14 12.70 11.39 1.58
C GLN A 14 11.59 11.68 2.60
N TRP A 15 11.12 10.64 3.30
CA TRP A 15 10.19 10.76 4.43
C TRP A 15 10.28 9.54 5.36
N TRP A 16 9.84 9.68 6.61
CA TRP A 16 9.89 8.60 7.60
C TRP A 16 8.88 8.79 8.74
N ASN A 17 8.62 7.73 9.50
CA ASN A 17 7.87 7.75 10.76
C ASN A 17 8.60 6.91 11.80
N ARG A 18 7.97 6.63 12.95
CA ARG A 18 8.56 5.83 14.03
C ARG A 18 9.04 4.44 13.61
N SER A 19 8.44 3.84 12.59
CA SER A 19 8.61 2.43 12.25
C SER A 19 9.13 2.19 10.84
N SER A 20 9.18 3.21 9.99
CA SER A 20 9.55 3.06 8.58
C SER A 20 10.25 4.30 8.06
N MET A 21 11.22 4.08 7.17
CA MET A 21 11.90 5.11 6.38
C MET A 21 11.70 4.83 4.89
N TYR A 22 11.58 5.90 4.11
CA TYR A 22 11.36 5.84 2.67
C TYR A 22 12.54 6.54 1.99
N VAL A 23 13.28 5.76 1.21
CA VAL A 23 14.60 6.15 0.69
C VAL A 23 14.58 6.05 -0.82
N ARG A 24 15.09 7.08 -1.50
CA ARG A 24 15.31 7.01 -2.95
C ARG A 24 16.54 6.14 -3.21
N CYS A 25 16.33 5.01 -3.88
CA CYS A 25 17.39 4.03 -4.12
C CYS A 25 18.40 4.58 -5.15
N PRO A 26 19.70 4.64 -4.85
CA PRO A 26 20.71 5.11 -5.80
C PRO A 26 20.89 4.22 -7.02
N SER A 27 20.34 3.00 -7.01
CA SER A 27 20.52 2.03 -8.10
C SER A 27 19.38 2.02 -9.13
N CYS A 28 18.15 2.37 -8.73
CA CYS A 28 16.98 2.34 -9.61
C CYS A 28 16.13 3.62 -9.56
N GLU A 29 16.53 4.59 -8.74
CA GLU A 29 15.88 5.90 -8.58
C GLU A 29 14.46 5.87 -7.99
N GLU A 30 13.89 4.70 -7.76
CA GLU A 30 12.60 4.49 -7.10
C GLU A 30 12.66 4.64 -5.57
N ILE A 31 11.50 4.89 -4.95
CA ILE A 31 11.36 4.97 -3.50
C ILE A 31 11.16 3.57 -2.90
N HIS A 32 12.05 3.18 -1.99
CA HIS A 32 11.95 1.94 -1.24
C HIS A 32 11.57 2.20 0.22
N ARG A 33 10.67 1.37 0.74
CA ARG A 33 10.31 1.35 2.16
C ARG A 33 11.20 0.38 2.92
N HIS A 34 11.78 0.85 4.03
CA HIS A 34 12.52 0.03 4.98
C HIS A 34 11.96 0.19 6.39
N GLY A 35 12.19 -0.81 7.24
CA GLY A 35 11.92 -0.70 8.66
C GLY A 35 12.88 0.29 9.34
N PHE A 36 12.38 1.03 10.32
CA PHE A 36 13.16 1.94 11.14
C PHE A 36 12.84 1.74 12.61
N SER A 37 13.87 1.68 13.45
CA SER A 37 13.75 1.48 14.89
C SER A 37 13.64 2.78 15.69
N GLY A 38 13.83 3.94 15.05
CA GLY A 38 13.98 5.22 15.75
C GLY A 38 15.43 5.55 16.14
N ASP A 39 16.38 4.66 15.88
CA ASP A 39 17.80 4.90 16.19
C ASP A 39 18.45 5.75 15.10
N TYR A 40 18.57 7.05 15.35
CA TYR A 40 19.24 8.00 14.46
C TYR A 40 20.77 7.96 14.56
N THR A 41 21.33 7.27 15.55
CA THR A 41 22.78 7.18 15.78
C THR A 41 23.42 6.01 15.04
N ALA A 42 22.63 4.98 14.72
CA ALA A 42 23.07 3.85 13.94
C ALA A 42 23.48 4.27 12.51
N ARG A 43 24.59 3.70 12.03
CA ARG A 43 24.94 3.73 10.61
C ARG A 43 24.04 2.77 9.84
N HIS A 44 22.99 3.30 9.23
CA HIS A 44 22.03 2.54 8.43
C HIS A 44 22.63 2.20 7.06
N ARG A 45 23.34 1.06 6.95
CA ARG A 45 23.83 0.52 5.67
C ARG A 45 22.86 -0.50 5.10
N ARG A 46 22.67 -0.47 3.78
CA ARG A 46 21.84 -1.44 3.05
C ARG A 46 22.53 -1.86 1.76
N LEU A 47 22.45 -3.15 1.49
CA LEU A 47 22.70 -3.71 0.16
C LEU A 47 21.46 -3.43 -0.69
N SER A 48 21.62 -2.81 -1.86
CA SER A 48 20.49 -2.64 -2.76
C SER A 48 19.95 -4.00 -3.21
N HIS A 49 18.63 -4.21 -3.04
CA HIS A 49 17.94 -5.38 -3.58
C HIS A 49 17.61 -5.22 -5.09
N CYS A 50 18.00 -4.08 -5.66
CA CYS A 50 17.85 -3.74 -7.07
C CYS A 50 19.11 -4.22 -7.84
N ALA A 51 18.99 -4.31 -9.16
CA ALA A 51 19.83 -5.05 -10.12
C ALA A 51 21.38 -4.92 -10.03
N ASN A 52 21.94 -4.07 -9.16
CA ASN A 52 23.37 -3.81 -9.07
C ASN A 52 24.04 -4.10 -7.72
N PHE A 53 23.30 -4.61 -6.71
CA PHE A 53 23.83 -5.04 -5.39
C PHE A 53 24.94 -4.14 -4.84
N ARG A 54 24.75 -2.83 -4.88
CA ARG A 54 25.69 -1.86 -4.32
C ARG A 54 25.23 -1.48 -2.92
N ASP A 55 26.18 -1.48 -2.00
CA ASP A 55 25.95 -0.96 -0.67
C ASP A 55 25.81 0.56 -0.73
N TYR A 56 24.84 1.08 0.02
CA TYR A 56 24.70 2.50 0.25
C TYR A 56 24.41 2.78 1.74
N GLU A 57 24.78 3.97 2.16
CA GLU A 57 24.50 4.49 3.49
C GLU A 57 23.29 5.42 3.43
N ILE A 58 22.30 5.16 4.30
CA ILE A 58 21.10 5.97 4.42
C ILE A 58 21.41 7.18 5.28
N ARG A 59 21.06 8.37 4.79
CA ARG A 59 21.27 9.65 5.49
C ARG A 59 19.95 10.39 5.69
N PHE A 60 19.77 10.91 6.89
CA PHE A 60 18.66 11.80 7.23
C PHE A 60 19.00 13.25 6.86
N PRO A 61 18.01 14.10 6.59
CA PRO A 61 18.25 15.48 6.12
C PRO A 61 19.02 16.35 7.16
N PHE A 62 18.96 16.01 8.44
CA PHE A 62 19.68 16.71 9.51
C PHE A 62 21.08 16.15 9.80
N SER A 63 21.59 15.21 9.00
CA SER A 63 22.88 14.56 9.26
C SER A 63 24.04 15.56 9.10
N GLU A 64 24.03 16.35 8.02
CA GLU A 64 24.99 17.43 7.71
C GLU A 64 24.35 18.38 6.67
N GLY A 65 24.03 19.64 7.03
CA GLY A 65 23.48 20.65 6.10
C GLY A 65 22.34 21.52 6.66
N ASP A 66 21.91 22.52 5.88
CA ASP A 66 20.77 23.44 6.18
C ASP A 66 19.40 22.86 5.77
N THR A 67 19.37 21.66 5.19
CA THR A 67 18.12 21.03 4.75
C THR A 67 17.34 20.51 5.95
N GLY A 68 16.29 21.24 6.32
CA GLY A 68 15.35 20.83 7.36
C GLY A 68 14.40 19.71 6.91
N TYR A 69 13.44 19.43 7.78
CA TYR A 69 12.30 18.57 7.48
C TYR A 69 11.01 19.23 7.96
N GLU A 70 9.90 18.83 7.36
CA GLU A 70 8.56 19.23 7.73
C GLU A 70 7.82 18.05 8.38
N ILE A 71 6.74 18.35 9.10
CA ILE A 71 5.89 17.34 9.71
C ILE A 71 4.54 17.33 9.00
N ASP A 72 4.29 16.30 8.19
CA ASP A 72 2.96 15.98 7.67
C ASP A 72 2.15 15.33 8.80
N LYS A 73 1.29 16.13 9.44
CA LYS A 73 0.44 15.69 10.55
C LYS A 73 -0.67 14.74 10.12
N GLN A 74 -1.15 14.82 8.87
CA GLN A 74 -2.24 13.97 8.40
C GLN A 74 -1.76 12.53 8.22
N ARG A 75 -0.53 12.37 7.71
CA ARG A 75 0.09 11.06 7.49
C ARG A 75 1.00 10.61 8.63
N ALA A 76 1.22 11.48 9.63
CA ALA A 76 2.17 11.29 10.72
C ALA A 76 3.59 10.96 10.21
N LEU A 77 4.06 11.77 9.25
CA LEU A 77 5.38 11.63 8.61
C LEU A 77 6.26 12.84 8.91
N PHE A 78 7.55 12.59 9.07
CA PHE A 78 8.60 13.58 8.83
C PHE A 78 8.95 13.54 7.35
N VAL A 79 9.07 14.69 6.70
CA VAL A 79 9.28 14.83 5.26
C VAL A 79 10.50 15.71 5.03
N ALA A 80 11.50 15.22 4.29
CA ALA A 80 12.68 16.02 3.96
C ALA A 80 12.28 17.25 3.14
N GLY A 81 12.95 18.39 3.35
CA GLY A 81 12.64 19.63 2.63
C GLY A 81 12.61 19.43 1.10
N GLY A 82 11.49 19.78 0.47
CA GLY A 82 11.29 19.63 -0.98
C GLY A 82 10.80 18.26 -1.45
N ALA A 83 10.64 17.27 -0.56
CA ALA A 83 10.01 16.00 -0.89
C ALA A 83 8.48 16.10 -0.78
N ASP A 84 7.76 15.35 -1.64
CA ASP A 84 6.30 15.21 -1.57
C ASP A 84 5.92 13.72 -1.59
N PRO A 85 5.36 13.17 -0.50
CA PRO A 85 4.96 11.77 -0.43
C PRO A 85 3.59 11.50 -1.10
N THR A 86 2.89 12.53 -1.58
CA THR A 86 1.48 12.43 -2.00
C THR A 86 1.25 11.37 -3.07
N GLU A 87 1.98 11.45 -4.19
CA GLU A 87 1.83 10.48 -5.30
C GLU A 87 2.13 9.05 -4.84
N TYR A 88 3.19 8.85 -4.05
CA TYR A 88 3.56 7.52 -3.54
C TYR A 88 2.41 6.84 -2.76
N PHE A 89 1.74 7.58 -1.89
CA PHE A 89 0.61 7.04 -1.12
C PHE A 89 -0.68 6.95 -1.93
N LEU A 90 -0.90 7.86 -2.89
CA LEU A 90 -2.04 7.79 -3.80
C LEU A 90 -1.98 6.51 -4.65
N GLU A 91 -0.84 6.22 -5.27
CA GLU A 91 -0.64 5.02 -6.08
C GLU A 91 -0.82 3.73 -5.27
N GLY A 92 -0.25 3.68 -4.07
CA GLY A 92 -0.41 2.55 -3.15
C GLY A 92 -1.88 2.30 -2.81
N ASN A 93 -2.59 3.36 -2.42
CA ASN A 93 -4.02 3.27 -2.08
C ASN A 93 -4.86 2.85 -3.29
N GLN A 94 -4.59 3.40 -4.48
CA GLN A 94 -5.31 3.03 -5.70
C GLN A 94 -5.12 1.56 -6.06
N ARG A 95 -3.88 1.04 -5.93
CA ARG A 95 -3.60 -0.38 -6.16
C ARG A 95 -4.38 -1.28 -5.21
N ASP A 96 -4.42 -0.92 -3.92
CA ASP A 96 -5.10 -1.72 -2.91
C ASP A 96 -6.63 -1.65 -3.05
N LEU A 97 -7.18 -0.48 -3.41
CA LEU A 97 -8.60 -0.33 -3.73
C LEU A 97 -9.00 -1.15 -4.97
N ARG A 98 -8.16 -1.19 -6.02
CA ARG A 98 -8.40 -2.04 -7.19
C ARG A 98 -8.40 -3.52 -6.83
N LYS A 99 -7.47 -3.97 -5.98
CA LYS A 99 -7.43 -5.35 -5.49
C LYS A 99 -8.69 -5.67 -4.67
N LEU A 100 -9.10 -4.76 -3.79
CA LEU A 100 -10.30 -4.92 -2.98
C LEU A 100 -11.57 -5.01 -3.85
N ALA A 101 -11.72 -4.11 -4.83
CA ALA A 101 -12.85 -4.13 -5.76
C ALA A 101 -12.92 -5.46 -6.54
N ALA A 102 -11.79 -5.89 -7.09
CA ALA A 102 -11.71 -7.18 -7.81
C ALA A 102 -12.03 -8.37 -6.90
N LEU A 103 -11.60 -8.34 -5.63
CA LEU A 103 -11.92 -9.38 -4.66
C LEU A 103 -13.42 -9.41 -4.35
N ILE A 104 -14.03 -8.25 -4.10
CA ILE A 104 -15.48 -8.13 -3.83
C ILE A 104 -16.28 -8.66 -5.02
N SER A 105 -15.93 -8.31 -6.25
CA SER A 105 -16.58 -8.84 -7.46
C SER A 105 -16.52 -10.37 -7.52
N LYS A 106 -15.33 -10.95 -7.30
CA LYS A 106 -15.16 -12.42 -7.27
C LYS A 106 -16.02 -13.09 -6.19
N ILE A 107 -16.09 -12.49 -4.99
CA ILE A 107 -16.93 -13.01 -3.91
C ILE A 107 -18.40 -12.99 -4.34
N ILE A 108 -18.89 -11.87 -4.89
CA ILE A 108 -20.27 -11.74 -5.35
C ILE A 108 -20.61 -12.80 -6.40
N ASP A 109 -19.73 -13.02 -7.39
CA ASP A 109 -19.95 -14.00 -8.45
C ASP A 109 -20.04 -15.44 -7.91
N VAL A 110 -19.14 -15.82 -6.99
CA VAL A 110 -19.19 -17.13 -6.33
C VAL A 110 -20.47 -17.27 -5.49
N VAL A 111 -20.84 -16.24 -4.73
CA VAL A 111 -22.03 -16.25 -3.87
C VAL A 111 -23.32 -16.36 -4.69
N LYS A 112 -23.40 -15.69 -5.85
CA LYS A 112 -24.51 -15.86 -6.81
C LYS A 112 -24.63 -17.32 -7.26
N GLY A 113 -23.51 -17.97 -7.59
CA GLY A 113 -23.47 -19.41 -7.89
C GLY A 113 -23.89 -20.31 -6.71
N CYS A 114 -23.74 -19.83 -5.48
CA CYS A 114 -24.23 -20.53 -4.27
C CYS A 114 -25.71 -20.29 -3.95
N GLY A 115 -26.48 -19.60 -4.80
CA GLY A 115 -27.88 -19.27 -4.54
C GLY A 115 -28.08 -17.96 -3.76
N GLY A 116 -27.09 -17.07 -3.80
CA GLY A 116 -27.18 -15.73 -3.21
C GLY A 116 -26.89 -15.65 -1.71
N ASN A 117 -26.51 -16.75 -1.07
CA ASN A 117 -26.15 -16.78 0.35
C ASN A 117 -24.94 -17.70 0.59
N ALA A 118 -23.91 -17.16 1.25
CA ALA A 118 -22.74 -17.91 1.68
C ALA A 118 -22.08 -17.25 2.89
N ILE A 119 -21.27 -18.02 3.61
CA ILE A 119 -20.36 -17.50 4.64
C ILE A 119 -18.97 -17.34 4.03
N VAL A 120 -18.39 -16.15 4.14
CA VAL A 120 -16.99 -15.89 3.77
C VAL A 120 -16.13 -15.87 5.04
N LYS A 121 -15.02 -16.61 5.04
CA LYS A 121 -14.04 -16.64 6.14
C LYS A 121 -12.63 -16.56 5.60
N TYR A 122 -11.75 -15.87 6.33
CA TYR A 122 -10.32 -15.91 6.07
C TYR A 122 -9.67 -17.02 6.90
N ASP A 123 -9.00 -17.94 6.21
CA ASP A 123 -8.19 -18.99 6.79
C ASP A 123 -6.74 -18.51 6.86
N ILE A 124 -6.30 -18.18 8.07
CA ILE A 124 -4.97 -17.61 8.34
C ILE A 124 -3.86 -18.63 8.04
N LEU A 125 -4.09 -19.93 8.31
CA LEU A 125 -3.07 -20.96 8.11
C LEU A 125 -2.83 -21.21 6.63
N GLY A 126 -3.90 -21.14 5.83
CA GLY A 126 -3.84 -21.33 4.38
C GLY A 126 -3.67 -20.05 3.56
N ASP A 127 -3.58 -18.88 4.20
CA ASP A 127 -3.62 -17.55 3.58
C ASP A 127 -4.67 -17.43 2.46
N LYS A 128 -5.92 -17.83 2.77
CA LYS A 128 -6.97 -17.92 1.75
C LYS A 128 -8.34 -17.52 2.27
N LEU A 129 -9.17 -17.03 1.36
CA LEU A 129 -10.59 -16.81 1.60
C LEU A 129 -11.37 -18.05 1.21
N VAL A 130 -12.18 -18.55 2.14
CA VAL A 130 -13.03 -19.72 1.97
C VAL A 130 -14.48 -19.30 2.00
N ILE A 131 -15.24 -19.75 1.00
CA ILE A 131 -16.67 -19.43 0.82
C ILE A 131 -17.46 -20.72 0.97
N TRP A 132 -18.42 -20.73 1.90
CA TRP A 132 -19.27 -21.89 2.21
C TRP A 132 -20.71 -21.58 1.86
N LYS A 133 -21.30 -22.35 0.94
CA LYS A 133 -22.75 -22.29 0.70
C LYS A 133 -23.48 -22.66 2.00
N VAL A 134 -24.52 -21.89 2.33
CA VAL A 134 -25.37 -22.15 3.49
C VAL A 134 -26.83 -22.06 3.09
N ASP A 135 -27.62 -23.04 3.50
CA ASP A 135 -29.08 -22.98 3.40
C ASP A 135 -29.64 -22.26 4.62
N ARG A 136 -29.51 -20.92 4.62
CA ARG A 136 -30.07 -20.06 5.65
C ARG A 136 -31.21 -19.23 5.09
N LYS A 137 -32.23 -19.01 5.92
CA LYS A 137 -33.24 -17.97 5.69
C LYS A 137 -32.52 -16.66 5.38
N LYS A 138 -33.03 -15.90 4.41
CA LYS A 138 -32.49 -14.59 4.03
C LYS A 138 -32.24 -13.75 5.29
N MET A 139 -31.07 -13.12 5.37
CA MET A 139 -30.68 -12.32 6.54
C MET A 139 -31.53 -11.05 6.67
N LEU A 140 -32.08 -10.56 5.55
CA LEU A 140 -32.98 -9.43 5.51
C LEU A 140 -34.37 -9.86 5.02
N PRO A 141 -35.45 -9.22 5.51
CA PRO A 141 -36.78 -9.30 4.92
C PRO A 141 -36.79 -9.03 3.40
N ASN A 142 -37.76 -9.63 2.69
CA ASN A 142 -37.80 -9.56 1.21
C ASN A 142 -37.96 -8.13 0.68
N ASP A 143 -38.71 -7.30 1.37
CA ASP A 143 -38.95 -5.89 1.07
C ASP A 143 -37.65 -5.06 1.02
N LEU A 144 -36.63 -5.42 1.82
CA LEU A 144 -35.33 -4.75 1.79
C LEU A 144 -34.46 -5.15 0.58
N TYR A 145 -34.61 -6.39 0.07
CA TYR A 145 -33.91 -6.80 -1.15
C TYR A 145 -34.52 -6.15 -2.40
N SER A 146 -35.85 -6.00 -2.46
CA SER A 146 -36.55 -5.42 -3.61
C SER A 146 -36.10 -3.99 -3.94
N ILE A 147 -35.73 -3.20 -2.93
CA ILE A 147 -35.24 -1.81 -3.12
C ILE A 147 -33.99 -1.73 -4.02
N TRP A 148 -33.16 -2.79 -4.04
CA TRP A 148 -31.94 -2.82 -4.84
C TRP A 148 -32.12 -3.50 -6.20
N ASP A 149 -33.09 -4.41 -6.33
CA ASP A 149 -33.43 -5.03 -7.62
C ASP A 149 -34.10 -4.03 -8.58
N ASP A 150 -34.91 -3.11 -8.05
CA ASP A 150 -35.63 -2.10 -8.85
C ASP A 150 -34.68 -1.10 -9.53
N ARG A 151 -33.50 -0.84 -8.95
CA ARG A 151 -32.51 0.10 -9.50
C ARG A 151 -31.68 -0.47 -10.65
N ALA A 152 -31.51 -1.79 -10.71
CA ALA A 152 -30.83 -2.44 -11.84
C ALA A 152 -31.72 -2.50 -13.09
N GLY A 153 -33.05 -2.52 -12.91
CA GLY A 153 -34.02 -2.48 -14.00
C GLY A 153 -34.20 -1.10 -14.64
N SER A 154 -34.05 -0.02 -13.87
CA SER A 154 -34.25 1.34 -14.39
C SER A 154 -33.05 1.86 -15.22
N GLU A 155 -31.81 1.49 -14.87
CA GLU A 155 -30.63 1.90 -15.66
C GLU A 155 -30.52 1.16 -17.01
N ALA A 156 -31.05 -0.07 -17.12
CA ALA A 156 -31.11 -0.79 -18.39
C ALA A 156 -32.15 -0.18 -19.37
N SER A 157 -33.22 0.44 -18.85
CA SER A 157 -34.28 1.04 -19.68
C SER A 157 -33.95 2.45 -20.16
N SER A 158 -33.08 3.20 -19.47
CA SER A 158 -32.70 4.56 -19.87
C SER A 158 -31.58 4.64 -20.91
N ILE A 159 -30.94 3.52 -21.27
CA ILE A 159 -29.91 3.45 -22.32
C ILE A 159 -30.50 3.04 -23.69
N MET A 160 -31.80 2.69 -23.75
CA MET A 160 -32.51 2.32 -24.98
C MET A 160 -33.57 3.34 -25.46
N MET A 161 -33.46 4.62 -25.10
CA MET A 161 -34.24 5.70 -25.74
C MET A 161 -33.35 6.85 -26.20
#